data_AF-A0A2A7AM51-F1
#
_entry.id   AF-A0A2A7AM51-F1
#
_cell.length_a   1.000
_cell.length_b   1.000
_cell.length_c   1.000
_cell.angle_alpha   90.00
_cell.angle_beta   90.00
_cell.angle_gamma   90.00
#
_symmetry.space_group_name_H-M   'P 1'
#
loop_
_entity.id
_entity.type
_entity.pdbx_description
1 polymer ?
#
loop_
_entity_poly.entity_id
_entity_poly.type
_entity_poly.pdbx_seq_one_letter_code
_entity_poly.pdbx_strand_id
1 'polypeptide(L)' 'MAKSNRSEAWHASYKAIFEKIGCIRLTLEQVSVCMGIPARYVRKRYPYGWANMSGDKGKGRGNTIRLDTLLDQEFGTY' A
#
# COMPACT_ATOMS: atom_id res chain seq x y z
N MET A 1 1.62 -21.04 -13.64
CA MET A 1 0.80 -20.34 -12.62
C MET A 1 1.66 -20.14 -11.39
N ALA A 2 2.18 -18.94 -11.16
CA ALA A 2 2.93 -18.65 -9.94
C ALA A 2 1.96 -18.77 -8.76
N LYS A 3 2.12 -19.81 -7.92
CA LYS A 3 1.43 -19.88 -6.63
C LYS A 3 1.84 -18.63 -5.87
N SER A 4 0.89 -17.72 -5.61
CA SER A 4 1.17 -16.59 -4.74
C SER A 4 1.59 -17.16 -3.37
N ASN A 5 2.85 -16.99 -2.98
CA ASN A 5 3.38 -17.37 -1.66
C ASN A 5 2.84 -16.46 -0.53
N ARG A 6 1.68 -15.84 -0.73
CA ARG A 6 1.03 -14.98 0.26
C ARG A 6 0.57 -15.85 1.41
N SER A 7 1.16 -15.61 2.58
CA SER A 7 0.82 -16.34 3.80
C SER A 7 -0.60 -16.00 4.27
N GLU A 8 -1.16 -16.81 5.16
CA GLU A 8 -2.44 -16.50 5.81
C GLU A 8 -2.40 -15.14 6.52
N ALA A 9 -1.24 -14.77 7.08
CA ALA A 9 -1.01 -13.47 7.70
C ALA A 9 -1.16 -12.32 6.70
N TRP A 10 -0.66 -12.46 5.47
CA TRP A 10 -0.86 -11.47 4.40
C TRP A 10 -2.36 -11.27 4.11
N HIS A 11 -3.11 -12.37 3.99
CA HIS A 11 -4.55 -12.31 3.70
C HIS A 11 -5.35 -11.71 4.86
N ALA A 12 -5.00 -12.04 6.10
CA ALA A 12 -5.61 -11.46 7.29
C ALA A 12 -5.35 -9.95 7.38
N SER A 13 -4.12 -9.50 7.13
CA SER A 13 -3.76 -8.08 7.09
C SER A 13 -4.49 -7.35 5.96
N TYR A 14 -4.58 -7.95 4.76
CA TYR A 14 -5.32 -7.38 3.64
C TYR A 14 -6.78 -7.14 4.02
N LYS A 15 -7.45 -8.15 4.57
CA LYS A 15 -8.85 -8.06 4.97
C LYS A 15 -9.06 -6.99 6.05
N ALA A 16 -8.23 -6.97 7.09
CA ALA A 16 -8.33 -6.00 8.17
C ALA A 16 -8.15 -4.55 7.71
N ILE A 17 -7.17 -4.29 6.84
CA ILE A 17 -6.92 -2.95 6.29
C ILE A 17 -8.03 -2.54 5.33
N PHE A 18 -8.49 -3.48 4.49
CA PHE A 18 -9.56 -3.22 3.54
C PHE A 18 -10.90 -2.95 4.24
N GLU A 19 -11.26 -3.70 5.29
CA GLU A 19 -12.47 -3.44 6.09
C GLU A 19 -12.42 -2.07 6.78
N LYS A 20 -11.24 -1.63 7.23
CA LYS A 20 -11.07 -0.34 7.92
C LYS A 20 -11.14 0.87 7.00
N ILE A 21 -10.61 0.77 5.78
CA ILE A 21 -10.49 1.91 4.86
C ILE A 21 -11.52 1.86 3.73
N GLY A 22 -11.95 0.67 3.32
CA GLY A 22 -12.85 0.46 2.18
C GLY A 22 -12.21 0.66 0.82
N CYS A 23 -10.89 0.89 0.74
CA CYS A 23 -10.18 1.22 -0.50
C CYS A 23 -8.99 0.30 -0.75
N ILE A 24 -8.80 -0.09 -2.01
CA ILE A 24 -7.66 -0.89 -2.47
C ILE A 24 -6.41 -0.01 -2.68
N ARG A 25 -6.59 1.28 -2.98
CA ARG A 25 -5.50 2.25 -3.15
C ARG A 25 -5.40 3.13 -1.90
N LEU A 26 -4.23 3.13 -1.29
CA LEU A 26 -3.93 3.87 -0.07
C LEU A 26 -3.04 5.08 -0.38
N THR A 27 -3.38 6.24 0.17
CA THR A 27 -2.50 7.42 0.16
C THR A 27 -1.33 7.22 1.12
N LEU A 28 -0.27 8.01 0.95
CA LEU A 28 0.88 8.05 1.86
C LEU A 28 0.48 8.21 3.34
N GLU A 29 -0.52 9.04 3.63
CA GLU A 29 -1.05 9.26 4.97
C GLU A 29 -1.82 8.05 5.50
N GLN A 30 -2.63 7.40 4.66
CA GLN A 30 -3.35 6.18 5.04
C GLN A 30 -2.37 5.03 5.34
N VAL A 31 -1.33 4.87 4.53
CA VAL A 31 -0.27 3.88 4.79
C VAL A 31 0.45 4.20 6.10
N SER A 32 0.73 5.48 6.36
CA SER A 32 1.35 5.93 7.61
C SER A 32 0.54 5.52 8.84
N VAL A 33 -0.79 5.70 8.79
CA VAL A 33 -1.71 5.31 9.87
C VAL A 33 -1.84 3.79 9.99
N CYS A 34 -1.96 3.06 8.88
CA CYS A 34 -2.09 1.59 8.90
C CYS A 34 -0.85 0.89 9.42
N MET A 35 0.33 1.35 9.01
CA MET A 35 1.59 0.70 9.33
C MET A 35 2.27 1.29 10.58
N GLY A 36 1.73 2.37 11.14
CA GLY A 36 2.32 3.05 12.29
C GLY A 36 3.69 3.71 12.00
N ILE A 37 3.97 4.03 10.74
CA ILE A 37 5.25 4.60 10.31
C ILE A 37 5.02 6.06 9.90
N PRO A 38 5.88 7.02 10.28
CA PRO A 38 5.76 8.40 9.80
C PRO A 38 5.76 8.48 8.26
N ALA A 39 4.85 9.28 7.67
CA ALA A 39 4.72 9.41 6.22
C ALA A 39 6.04 9.68 5.48
N ARG A 40 6.97 10.43 6.09
CA ARG A 40 8.33 10.68 5.55
C ARG A 40 9.15 9.40 5.31
N TYR A 41 8.91 8.35 6.09
CA TYR A 41 9.63 7.08 5.99
C TYR A 41 8.87 6.00 5.21
N VAL A 42 7.57 6.17 4.98
CA VAL A 42 6.74 5.22 4.24
C VAL A 42 7.35 4.91 2.86
N ARG A 43 7.82 5.93 2.13
CA ARG A 43 8.49 5.73 0.83
C ARG A 43 9.86 5.08 0.92
N LYS A 44 10.58 5.30 2.03
CA LYS A 44 11.88 4.67 2.25
C LYS A 44 11.72 3.19 2.55
N ARG A 45 10.68 2.82 3.31
CA ARG A 45 10.37 1.44 3.68
C ARG A 45 9.64 0.68 2.58
N TYR A 46 8.75 1.35 1.85
CA TYR A 46 8.00 0.79 0.74
C TYR A 46 8.27 1.59 -0.53
N PRO A 47 9.37 1.33 -1.27
CA PRO A 47 9.75 2.13 -2.42
C PRO A 47 8.97 1.82 -3.71
N TYR A 48 8.28 0.67 -3.79
CA TYR A 48 7.70 0.17 -5.05
C TYR A 48 6.18 0.33 -5.14
N GLY A 49 5.64 0.35 -6.36
CA GLY A 49 4.19 0.29 -6.60
C GLY A 49 3.41 1.58 -6.39
N TRP A 50 4.09 2.72 -6.24
CA TRP A 50 3.44 4.03 -6.14
C TRP A 50 2.93 4.50 -7.50
N ALA A 51 1.63 4.72 -7.58
CA ALA A 51 1.00 5.42 -8.69
C ALA A 51 0.92 6.92 -8.35
N ASN A 52 1.41 7.74 -9.28
CA ASN A 52 1.14 9.17 -9.27
C ASN A 52 -0.22 9.38 -9.91
N MET A 53 -1.24 9.74 -9.12
CA MET A 53 -2.51 10.25 -9.65
C MET A 53 -2.30 11.69 -10.15
N SER A 54 -1.40 11.88 -11.11
CA SER A 54 -1.30 13.11 -11.89
C SER A 54 -2.25 12.99 -13.06
N GLY A 55 -3.51 13.36 -12.84
CA GLY A 55 -4.38 13.77 -13.95
C GLY A 55 -3.85 15.06 -14.58
N ASP A 56 -4.29 15.33 -15.80
CA ASP A 56 -3.87 16.36 -16.78
C ASP A 56 -3.85 17.83 -16.30
N LYS A 57 -4.01 18.09 -14.99
CA LYS A 57 -3.96 19.41 -14.37
C LYS A 57 -2.98 19.51 -13.20
N GLY A 58 -1.90 18.73 -13.19
CA GLY A 58 -0.61 19.04 -12.53
C GLY A 58 -0.64 19.55 -11.07
N LYS A 59 -1.72 19.28 -10.31
CA LYS A 59 -1.93 19.74 -8.93
C LYS A 59 -2.52 18.63 -8.04
N GLY A 60 -2.24 17.38 -8.37
CA GLY A 60 -2.75 16.21 -7.63
C GLY A 60 -1.86 15.86 -6.44
N ARG A 61 -2.30 16.17 -5.21
CA ARG A 61 -1.91 15.38 -4.03
C ARG A 61 -2.30 13.93 -4.28
N GLY A 62 -1.37 13.04 -4.65
CA GLY A 62 -1.83 11.68 -4.94
C GLY A 62 -0.77 10.63 -5.26
N ASN A 63 0.25 10.50 -4.41
CA ASN A 63 1.05 9.28 -4.38
C ASN A 63 0.22 8.21 -3.66
N THR A 64 -0.30 7.24 -4.41
CA THR A 64 -1.06 6.13 -3.85
C THR A 64 -0.39 4.80 -4.16
N ILE A 65 -0.53 3.84 -3.27
CA ILE A 65 -0.03 2.48 -3.45
C ILE A 65 -1.20 1.51 -3.35
N ARG A 66 -1.17 0.43 -4.13
CA ARG A 66 -2.14 -0.66 -3.97
C ARG A 66 -1.83 -1.42 -2.68
N LEU A 67 -2.88 -1.76 -1.93
CA LEU A 67 -2.78 -2.56 -0.71
C LEU A 67 -2.05 -3.88 -0.96
N ASP A 68 -2.32 -4.55 -2.10
CA ASP A 68 -1.60 -5.77 -2.49
C ASP A 68 -0.08 -5.55 -2.50
N THR A 69 0.36 -4.51 -3.21
CA THR A 69 1.78 -4.20 -3.40
C THR A 69 2.44 -3.70 -2.13
N LEU A 70 1.69 -3.06 -1.23
CA LEU A 70 2.15 -2.67 0.09
C LEU A 70 2.37 -3.90 0.98
N LEU A 71 1.48 -4.88 0.94
CA LEU A 71 1.61 -6.09 1.75
C LEU A 71 2.62 -7.06 1.15
N ASP A 72 2.71 -7.16 -0.18
CA ASP A 72 3.80 -7.89 -0.83
C ASP A 72 5.16 -7.32 -0.38
N GLN A 73 5.22 -6.00 -0.20
CA GLN A 73 6.31 -5.26 0.44
C GLN A 73 6.62 -5.64 1.87
N GLU A 74 5.62 -5.62 2.73
CA GLU A 74 5.81 -5.91 4.14
C GLU A 74 6.17 -7.38 4.41
N PHE A 75 5.63 -8.31 3.60
CA PHE A 75 5.84 -9.75 3.77
C PHE A 75 6.94 -10.33 2.87
N GLY A 76 7.55 -9.53 1.98
CA GLY A 76 8.63 -9.99 1.10
C GLY A 76 8.18 -11.00 0.04
N THR A 77 6.91 -10.99 -0.36
CA THR A 77 6.29 -12.05 -1.21
C THR A 77 6.37 -11.75 -2.72
N TYR A 78 7.43 -11.09 -3.16
CA TYR A 78 7.61 -10.65 -4.55
C TYR A 78 8.39 -11.63 -5.40
#